data_AF-A0A5F8HIY8-F1
#
_entry.id   AF-A0A5F8HIY8-F1
#
_cell.length_a   1.000
_cell.length_b   1.000
_cell.length_c   1.000
_cell.angle_alpha   90.00
_cell.angle_beta   90.00
_cell.angle_gamma   90.00
#
_symmetry.space_group_name_H-M   'P 1'
#
loop_
_entity.id
_entity.type
_entity.pdbx_description
1 polymer ?
#
loop_
_entity_poly.entity_id
_entity_poly.type
_entity_poly.pdbx_seq_one_letter_code
_entity_poly.pdbx_strand_id
1 'polypeptide(L)'
;MIQGVGLNVYNLYAPCWGASGYQDRYAADMNNLYRKYQFNVAVPPPGAPIPGVPKCINATAMYVWLNQDNVRQALHIPAFLPNWELCSTLVTSHYQRQYMDMAPFYQELLQNNIRVLVYNGDTDMACNFLGAEKFVESLNQPVRREGGGGVGSGGSVGTSCLEHIYI
;
A
#
# COMPACT_ATOMS: atom_id res chain seq x y z
N MET A 1 -15.22 13.51 3.71
CA MET A 1 -13.87 12.93 3.53
C MET A 1 -13.49 12.27 4.85
N ILE A 2 -13.14 10.97 4.87
CA ILE A 2 -12.91 10.16 6.09
C ILE A 2 -11.56 10.51 6.76
N GLN A 3 -10.87 11.53 6.27
CA GLN A 3 -9.62 12.03 6.83
C GLN A 3 -9.92 12.78 8.13
N GLY A 4 -9.78 12.10 9.27
CA GLY A 4 -9.99 12.70 10.60
C GLY A 4 -10.58 11.77 11.66
N VAL A 5 -11.04 10.58 11.28
CA VAL A 5 -11.63 9.61 12.24
C VAL A 5 -10.61 8.63 12.85
N GLY A 6 -9.31 8.80 12.56
CA GLY A 6 -8.24 7.92 13.04
C GLY A 6 -8.01 6.64 12.22
N LEU A 7 -8.74 6.44 11.12
CA LEU A 7 -8.56 5.31 10.20
C LEU A 7 -7.29 5.46 9.37
N ASN A 8 -6.52 4.37 9.26
CA ASN A 8 -5.38 4.27 8.35
C ASN A 8 -5.87 3.87 6.95
N VAL A 9 -5.72 4.77 5.98
CA VAL A 9 -6.20 4.55 4.60
C VAL A 9 -5.46 3.42 3.88
N TYR A 10 -4.24 3.10 4.30
CA TYR A 10 -3.41 2.07 3.68
C TYR A 10 -3.58 0.68 4.32
N ASN A 11 -4.25 0.61 5.48
CA ASN A 11 -4.57 -0.63 6.17
C ASN A 11 -5.70 -0.38 7.16
N LEU A 12 -6.92 -0.81 6.80
CA LEU A 12 -8.14 -0.63 7.60
C LEU A 12 -8.01 -1.08 9.06
N TYR A 13 -7.18 -2.10 9.34
CA TYR A 13 -7.00 -2.67 10.68
C TYR A 13 -5.84 -2.05 11.46
N ALA A 14 -4.99 -1.25 10.82
CA ALA A 14 -3.83 -0.64 11.46
C ALA A 14 -4.17 0.74 12.07
N PRO A 15 -3.46 1.14 13.15
CA PRO A 15 -3.54 2.52 13.62
C PRO A 15 -3.00 3.47 12.55
N CYS A 16 -3.56 4.68 12.50
CA CYS A 16 -2.99 5.78 11.74
C CYS A 16 -1.84 6.41 12.52
N TRP A 17 -0.62 6.34 11.97
CA TRP A 17 0.54 7.06 12.50
C TRP A 17 0.26 8.57 12.59
N GLY A 18 0.43 9.15 13.79
CA GLY A 18 0.21 10.57 14.05
C GLY A 18 -1.24 11.00 14.37
N ALA A 19 -2.20 10.09 14.48
CA ALA A 19 -3.57 10.41 14.92
C ALA A 19 -3.69 10.53 16.45
N SER A 20 -4.26 11.64 16.95
CA SER A 20 -4.56 11.84 18.37
C SER A 20 -5.75 10.98 18.81
N GLY A 21 -5.51 10.01 19.72
CA GLY A 21 -6.59 9.26 20.41
C GLY A 21 -6.68 7.76 20.14
N TYR A 22 -5.85 7.17 19.28
CA TYR A 22 -5.92 5.73 18.94
C TYR A 22 -4.81 4.86 19.56
N GLN A 23 -3.87 5.48 20.28
CA GLN A 23 -2.67 4.81 20.80
C GLN A 23 -2.98 3.85 21.95
N ASP A 24 -3.97 4.14 22.80
CA ASP A 24 -4.27 3.34 24.00
C ASP A 24 -4.82 1.96 23.66
N ARG A 25 -5.72 1.87 22.67
CA ARG A 25 -6.28 0.59 22.21
C ARG A 25 -5.26 -0.24 21.44
N TYR A 26 -4.45 0.40 20.58
CA TYR A 26 -3.34 -0.28 19.89
C TYR A 26 -2.32 -0.84 20.88
N ALA A 27 -1.94 -0.07 21.91
CA ALA A 27 -1.05 -0.53 22.96
C ALA A 27 -1.66 -1.72 23.73
N ALA A 28 -2.95 -1.67 24.06
CA ALA A 28 -3.65 -2.79 24.71
C ALA A 28 -3.71 -4.04 23.82
N ASP A 29 -4.03 -3.90 22.53
CA ASP A 29 -4.14 -5.02 21.59
C ASP A 29 -2.76 -5.66 21.33
N MET A 30 -1.72 -4.85 21.13
CA MET A 30 -0.34 -5.35 20.96
C MET A 30 0.18 -6.03 22.24
N ASN A 31 -0.08 -5.46 23.43
CA ASN A 31 0.27 -6.11 24.69
C ASN A 31 -0.43 -7.46 24.88
N ASN A 32 -1.68 -7.59 24.44
CA ASN A 32 -2.41 -8.86 24.52
C ASN A 32 -1.90 -9.89 23.50
N LEU A 33 -1.65 -9.48 22.26
CA LEU A 33 -1.16 -10.37 21.18
C LEU A 33 0.26 -10.91 21.49
N TYR A 34 1.13 -10.06 22.02
CA TYR A 34 2.53 -10.42 22.32
C TYR A 34 2.77 -10.77 23.80
N ARG A 35 1.71 -10.93 24.60
CA ARG A 35 1.77 -11.24 26.05
C ARG A 35 2.65 -12.46 26.37
N LYS A 36 2.67 -13.45 25.49
CA LYS A 36 3.45 -14.69 25.66
C LYS A 36 4.93 -14.55 25.28
N TYR A 37 5.25 -13.59 24.40
CA TYR A 37 6.57 -13.46 23.79
C TYR A 37 7.41 -12.32 24.39
N GLN A 38 6.88 -11.58 25.37
CA GLN A 38 7.56 -10.47 26.07
C GLN A 38 8.22 -9.44 25.13
N PHE A 39 7.62 -9.22 23.96
CA PHE A 39 8.12 -8.22 23.03
C PHE A 39 7.71 -6.83 23.52
N ASN A 40 8.68 -6.01 23.90
CA ASN A 40 8.43 -4.64 24.30
C ASN A 40 8.36 -3.76 23.03
N VAL A 41 7.16 -3.61 22.47
CA VAL A 41 6.96 -2.73 21.31
C VAL A 41 6.89 -1.31 21.83
N ALA A 42 7.98 -0.56 21.69
CA ALA A 42 7.99 0.86 22.00
C ALA A 42 6.92 1.55 21.14
N VAL A 43 5.86 2.05 21.78
CA VAL A 43 4.90 2.95 21.15
C VAL A 43 5.63 4.29 21.01
N PRO A 44 6.08 4.69 19.81
CA PRO A 44 6.87 5.90 19.72
C PRO A 44 5.95 7.10 19.94
N PRO A 45 6.38 8.10 20.71
CA PRO A 45 5.57 9.30 20.95
C PRO A 45 5.26 10.01 19.62
N PRO A 46 4.20 10.86 19.57
CA PRO A 46 3.85 11.62 18.37
C PRO A 46 5.01 12.58 18.02
N GLY A 47 5.91 12.11 17.17
CA GLY A 47 7.10 12.83 16.73
C GLY A 47 6.80 13.57 15.44
N ALA A 48 7.40 14.76 15.31
CA ALA A 48 7.18 15.72 14.23
C ALA A 48 6.98 15.10 12.83
N PRO A 49 6.17 15.73 11.96
CA PRO A 49 6.00 15.28 10.58
C PRO A 49 7.36 15.11 9.91
N ILE A 50 7.63 13.91 9.38
CA ILE A 50 8.80 13.67 8.56
C ILE A 50 8.53 14.28 7.18
N PRO A 51 9.43 15.10 6.63
CA PRO A 51 9.27 15.65 5.28
C PRO A 51 9.01 14.56 4.25
N GLY A 52 8.01 14.79 3.41
CA GLY A 52 7.65 13.88 2.34
C GLY A 52 6.97 12.57 2.76
N VAL A 53 6.48 12.44 3.99
CA VAL A 53 5.77 11.23 4.42
C VAL A 53 4.25 11.48 4.45
N PRO A 54 3.44 10.71 3.71
CA PRO A 54 1.98 10.79 3.79
C PRO A 54 1.45 10.50 5.20
N LYS A 55 0.27 11.03 5.52
CA LYS A 55 -0.40 10.75 6.80
C LYS A 55 -0.58 9.23 7.00
N CYS A 56 -0.59 8.79 8.25
CA CYS A 56 -0.78 7.39 8.65
C CYS A 56 0.38 6.42 8.30
N ILE A 57 1.46 6.89 7.69
CA ILE A 57 2.68 6.10 7.44
C ILE A 57 3.76 6.48 8.45
N ASN A 58 4.35 5.48 9.12
CA ASN A 58 5.56 5.68 9.93
C ASN A 58 6.80 5.30 9.10
N ALA A 59 7.46 6.29 8.51
CA ALA A 59 8.69 6.09 7.74
C ALA A 59 9.96 6.51 8.49
N THR A 60 9.89 6.66 9.81
CA THR A 60 11.01 7.18 10.64
C THR A 60 12.29 6.39 10.47
N ALA A 61 12.21 5.06 10.60
CA ALA A 61 13.38 4.19 10.50
C ALA A 61 14.05 4.31 9.12
N MET A 62 13.24 4.33 8.05
CA MET A 62 13.72 4.46 6.68
C MET A 62 14.35 5.83 6.41
N TYR A 63 13.68 6.91 6.82
CA TYR A 63 14.20 8.27 6.68
C TYR A 63 15.52 8.47 7.42
N VAL A 64 15.63 7.96 8.65
CA VAL A 64 16.87 8.07 9.43
C VAL A 64 17.98 7.25 8.79
N TRP A 65 17.71 6.00 8.41
CA TRP A 65 18.74 5.11 7.85
C TRP A 65 19.27 5.60 6.51
N LEU A 66 18.40 6.00 5.57
CA LEU A 66 18.80 6.49 4.24
C LEU A 66 19.56 7.82 4.28
N ASN A 67 19.46 8.58 5.38
CA ASN A 67 20.14 9.87 5.55
C ASN A 67 21.42 9.79 6.39
N GLN A 68 21.88 8.60 6.78
CA GLN A 68 23.21 8.47 7.42
C GLN A 68 24.32 8.64 6.38
N ASP A 69 25.38 9.37 6.72
CA ASP A 69 26.49 9.66 5.79
C ASP A 69 27.17 8.40 5.26
N ASN A 70 27.38 7.40 6.11
CA ASN A 70 27.96 6.12 5.71
C ASN A 70 27.06 5.34 4.74
N VAL A 71 25.73 5.37 4.94
CA VAL A 71 24.76 4.75 4.03
C VAL A 71 24.73 5.49 2.70
N ARG A 72 24.68 6.83 2.73
CA ARG A 72 24.75 7.67 1.53
C ARG A 72 26.04 7.43 0.75
N GLN A 73 27.18 7.32 1.43
CA GLN A 73 28.46 7.02 0.81
C GLN A 73 28.49 5.61 0.20
N ALA A 74 27.97 4.61 0.90
CA ALA A 74 27.90 3.23 0.43
C ALA A 74 26.98 3.07 -0.79
N LEU A 75 25.91 3.87 -0.87
CA LEU A 75 25.02 3.95 -2.03
C LEU A 75 25.52 4.94 -3.11
N HIS A 76 26.74 5.46 -2.96
CA HIS A 76 27.38 6.41 -3.88
C HIS A 76 26.57 7.68 -4.14
N ILE A 77 25.83 8.17 -3.14
CA ILE A 77 25.06 9.41 -3.21
C ILE A 77 26.01 10.61 -2.97
N PRO A 78 26.10 11.57 -3.90
CA PRO A 78 26.91 12.77 -3.70
C PRO A 78 26.49 13.57 -2.46
N ALA A 79 27.48 14.06 -1.70
CA ALA A 79 27.25 14.77 -0.45
C ALA A 79 26.49 16.10 -0.60
N PHE A 80 26.50 16.71 -1.80
CA PHE A 80 25.82 17.98 -2.06
C PHE A 80 24.30 17.83 -2.30
N LEU A 81 23.80 16.60 -2.51
CA LEU A 81 22.38 16.37 -2.71
C LEU A 81 21.61 16.50 -1.39
N PRO A 82 20.33 16.94 -1.41
CA PRO A 82 19.53 17.07 -0.21
C PRO A 82 19.31 15.72 0.50
N ASN A 83 18.74 15.80 1.69
CA ASN A 83 18.26 14.62 2.40
C ASN A 83 17.23 13.87 1.55
N TRP A 84 17.26 12.55 1.66
CA TRP A 84 16.27 11.68 1.07
C TRP A 84 14.93 11.87 1.79
N GLU A 85 13.85 11.95 1.01
CA GLU A 85 12.46 11.98 1.47
C GLU A 85 11.67 10.85 0.80
N LEU A 86 10.65 10.31 1.48
CA LEU A 86 9.84 9.21 0.95
C LEU A 86 9.02 9.62 -0.29
N CYS A 87 8.41 10.81 -0.25
CA CYS A 87 7.64 11.38 -1.34
C CYS A 87 8.02 12.84 -1.53
N SER A 88 8.45 13.21 -2.74
CA SER A 88 8.76 14.61 -3.05
C SER A 88 7.48 15.45 -3.15
N THR A 89 7.37 16.45 -2.26
CA THR A 89 6.28 17.44 -2.31
C THR A 89 6.34 18.27 -3.58
N LEU A 90 7.55 18.62 -4.04
CA LEU A 90 7.79 19.35 -5.29
C LEU A 90 7.25 18.58 -6.50
N VAL A 91 7.64 17.31 -6.66
CA VAL A 91 7.16 16.50 -7.79
C VAL A 91 5.64 16.37 -7.73
N THR A 92 5.09 16.12 -6.53
CA THR A 92 3.64 15.96 -6.34
C THR A 92 2.86 17.23 -6.69
N SER A 93 3.37 18.43 -6.34
CA SER A 93 2.68 19.69 -6.62
C SER A 93 2.71 20.10 -8.10
N HIS A 94 3.67 19.58 -8.87
CA HIS A 94 3.84 19.90 -10.28
C HIS A 94 3.29 18.81 -11.22
N TYR A 95 2.96 17.62 -10.70
CA TYR A 95 2.48 16.52 -11.52
C TYR A 95 1.07 16.78 -12.06
N GLN A 96 0.88 16.56 -13.37
CA GLN A 96 -0.42 16.66 -14.04
C GLN A 96 -0.88 15.27 -14.50
N ARG A 97 -2.06 14.84 -14.07
CA ARG A 97 -2.64 13.56 -14.53
C ARG A 97 -3.08 13.70 -15.99
N GLN A 98 -2.56 12.82 -16.84
CA GLN A 98 -2.86 12.81 -18.28
C GLN A 98 -3.95 11.80 -18.65
N TYR A 99 -4.07 10.72 -17.87
CA TYR A 99 -5.00 9.63 -18.13
C TYR A 99 -5.90 9.42 -16.92
N MET A 100 -7.19 9.20 -17.19
CA MET A 100 -8.20 8.86 -16.19
C MET A 100 -8.60 7.38 -16.25
N ASP A 101 -8.22 6.70 -17.33
CA ASP A 101 -8.49 5.28 -17.57
C ASP A 101 -7.25 4.62 -18.19
N MET A 102 -6.91 3.45 -17.69
CA MET A 102 -5.77 2.65 -18.15
C MET A 102 -6.20 1.47 -19.05
N ALA A 103 -7.50 1.23 -19.25
CA ALA A 103 -8.01 0.10 -20.03
C ALA A 103 -7.42 0.02 -21.46
N PRO A 104 -7.25 1.12 -22.22
CA PRO A 104 -6.66 1.04 -23.57
C PRO A 104 -5.24 0.48 -23.57
N PHE A 105 -4.43 0.83 -22.57
CA PHE A 105 -3.06 0.34 -22.45
C PHE A 105 -3.01 -1.14 -22.08
N TYR A 106 -3.89 -1.58 -21.17
CA TYR A 106 -4.00 -2.99 -20.83
C TYR A 106 -4.44 -3.82 -22.04
N GLN A 107 -5.40 -3.32 -22.82
CA GLN A 107 -5.83 -4.00 -24.05
C GLN A 107 -4.70 -4.13 -25.07
N GLU A 108 -3.86 -3.11 -25.23
CA GLU A 108 -2.68 -3.17 -26.10
C GLU A 108 -1.68 -4.25 -25.64
N LEU A 109 -1.39 -4.32 -24.33
CA LEU A 109 -0.51 -5.35 -23.77
C LEU A 109 -1.06 -6.76 -24.03
N LEU A 110 -2.37 -6.95 -23.79
CA LEU A 110 -3.04 -8.23 -23.95
C LEU A 110 -3.10 -8.68 -25.41
N GLN A 111 -3.34 -7.76 -26.36
CA GLN A 111 -3.29 -8.04 -27.80
C GLN A 111 -1.90 -8.52 -28.25
N ASN A 112 -0.84 -8.07 -27.57
CA ASN A 112 0.54 -8.49 -27.80
C ASN A 112 0.94 -9.73 -27.00
N ASN A 113 -0.02 -10.45 -26.39
CA ASN A 113 0.21 -11.64 -25.57
C ASN A 113 1.16 -11.40 -24.38
N ILE A 114 1.19 -10.18 -23.85
CA ILE A 114 1.94 -9.85 -22.63
C ILE A 114 1.10 -10.27 -21.43
N ARG A 115 1.69 -11.09 -20.56
CA ARG A 115 1.06 -11.52 -19.30
C ARG A 115 0.98 -10.36 -18.32
N VAL A 116 -0.20 -10.15 -17.73
CA VAL A 116 -0.45 -9.07 -16.78
C VAL A 116 -0.93 -9.66 -15.45
N LEU A 117 -0.47 -9.09 -14.34
CA LEU A 117 -0.93 -9.40 -12.99
C LEU A 117 -1.42 -8.12 -12.32
N VAL A 118 -2.69 -8.11 -11.91
CA VAL A 118 -3.25 -7.07 -11.04
C VAL A 118 -3.40 -7.64 -9.64
N TYR A 119 -2.78 -7.00 -8.65
CA TYR A 119 -2.83 -7.41 -7.24
C TYR A 119 -3.17 -6.21 -6.35
N ASN A 120 -4.07 -6.41 -5.40
CA ASN A 120 -4.51 -5.38 -4.47
C ASN A 120 -4.63 -5.97 -3.06
N GLY A 121 -4.29 -5.17 -2.04
CA GLY A 121 -4.60 -5.52 -0.66
C GLY A 121 -6.09 -5.36 -0.39
N ASP A 122 -6.70 -6.35 0.24
CA ASP A 122 -8.14 -6.34 0.60
C ASP A 122 -8.49 -5.31 1.68
N THR A 123 -7.49 -4.85 2.43
CA THR A 123 -7.60 -3.84 3.50
C THR A 123 -7.12 -2.44 3.09
N ASP A 124 -6.66 -2.26 1.85
CA ASP A 124 -6.29 -0.94 1.34
C ASP A 124 -7.55 -0.16 0.92
N MET A 125 -7.71 1.04 1.46
CA MET A 125 -8.78 1.95 1.10
C MET A 125 -8.33 3.02 0.10
N ALA A 126 -7.02 3.23 -0.09
CA ALA A 126 -6.50 4.20 -1.06
C ALA A 126 -6.79 3.73 -2.49
N CYS A 127 -6.49 2.47 -2.79
CA CYS A 127 -6.75 1.80 -4.07
C CYS A 127 -7.37 0.41 -3.83
N ASN A 128 -8.64 0.43 -3.40
CA ASN A 128 -9.36 -0.76 -2.97
C ASN A 128 -9.47 -1.87 -4.03
N PHE A 129 -9.49 -3.12 -3.55
CA PHE A 129 -9.55 -4.31 -4.39
C PHE A 129 -10.81 -4.40 -5.26
N LEU A 130 -11.98 -3.92 -4.80
CA LEU A 130 -13.23 -3.95 -5.57
C LEU A 130 -13.13 -3.08 -6.83
N GLY A 131 -12.40 -1.96 -6.76
CA GLY A 131 -12.15 -1.11 -7.93
C GLY A 131 -11.28 -1.81 -8.96
N ALA A 132 -10.25 -2.53 -8.50
CA ALA A 132 -9.36 -3.27 -9.36
C ALA A 132 -10.03 -4.51 -9.98
N GLU A 133 -10.82 -5.25 -9.21
CA GLU A 133 -11.62 -6.39 -9.69
C GLU A 133 -12.54 -5.95 -10.83
N LYS A 134 -13.34 -4.89 -10.62
CA LYS A 134 -14.21 -4.33 -11.67
C LYS A 134 -13.46 -3.82 -12.88
N PHE A 135 -12.28 -3.23 -12.68
CA PHE A 135 -11.42 -2.82 -13.78
C PHE A 135 -10.99 -4.03 -14.62
N VAL A 136 -10.52 -5.10 -13.99
CA VAL A 136 -10.08 -6.31 -14.68
C VAL A 136 -11.25 -7.00 -15.39
N GLU A 137 -12.41 -7.09 -14.75
CA GLU A 137 -13.66 -7.57 -15.39
C GLU A 137 -13.97 -6.79 -16.67
N SER A 138 -13.79 -5.46 -16.65
CA SER A 138 -14.06 -4.61 -17.81
C SER A 138 -13.11 -4.86 -19.01
N LEU A 139 -11.97 -5.51 -18.80
CA LEU A 139 -11.05 -5.89 -19.89
C LEU A 139 -11.57 -7.06 -20.73
N ASN A 140 -12.65 -7.72 -20.28
CA ASN A 140 -13.41 -8.73 -21.01
C ASN A 140 -12.54 -9.87 -21.58
N GLN A 141 -11.56 -10.32 -20.81
CA GLN A 141 -10.68 -11.44 -21.17
C GLN A 141 -11.34 -12.79 -20.82
N PRO A 142 -11.05 -13.85 -21.58
CA PRO A 142 -11.61 -15.17 -21.29
C PRO A 142 -11.06 -15.72 -19.97
N VAL A 143 -11.97 -16.08 -19.06
CA VAL A 143 -11.59 -16.72 -17.80
C VAL A 143 -10.97 -18.08 -18.07
N ARG A 144 -9.68 -18.24 -17.75
CA ARG A 144 -9.02 -19.54 -17.72
C ARG A 144 -9.08 -20.06 -16.30
N ARG A 145 -9.95 -21.04 -16.05
CA ARG A 145 -9.91 -21.81 -14.79
C ARG A 145 -8.68 -22.70 -14.81
N GLU A 146 -7.79 -22.57 -13.83
CA GLU A 146 -6.89 -23.68 -13.50
C GLU A 146 -7.72 -24.88 -13.04
N GLY A 147 -7.43 -26.05 -13.58
CA GLY A 147 -8.16 -27.27 -13.26
C GLY A 147 -7.89 -27.76 -11.84
N GLY A 148 -8.94 -27.81 -11.01
CA GLY A 148 -9.08 -28.68 -9.83
C GLY A 148 -8.33 -28.27 -8.56
N GLY A 149 -8.95 -28.06 -7.40
CA GLY A 149 -10.29 -28.47 -6.97
C GLY A 149 -10.77 -27.76 -5.71
N GLY A 150 -12.10 -27.63 -5.63
CA GLY A 150 -12.86 -26.99 -4.55
C GLY A 150 -14.19 -26.49 -5.10
N VAL A 151 -15.24 -27.29 -4.97
CA VAL A 151 -16.57 -27.12 -5.58
C VAL A 151 -17.31 -25.92 -4.99
N GLY A 152 -17.84 -25.06 -5.86
CA GLY A 152 -18.84 -24.03 -5.54
C GLY A 152 -19.42 -23.44 -6.83
N SER A 153 -20.51 -24.02 -7.31
CA SER A 153 -21.22 -23.64 -8.53
C SER A 153 -21.90 -22.26 -8.42
N GLY A 154 -21.49 -21.31 -9.26
CA GLY A 154 -22.16 -20.04 -9.50
C GLY A 154 -21.27 -19.14 -10.36
N GLY A 155 -21.80 -18.53 -11.42
CA GLY A 155 -21.04 -17.59 -12.24
C GLY A 155 -20.66 -16.37 -11.41
N SER A 156 -19.39 -16.25 -11.06
CA SER A 156 -18.80 -15.09 -10.39
C SER A 156 -17.31 -15.12 -10.68
N VAL A 157 -16.75 -13.95 -10.93
CA VAL A 157 -15.31 -13.73 -10.72
C VAL A 157 -15.00 -14.17 -9.28
N GLY A 158 -13.91 -14.91 -9.13
CA GLY A 158 -13.62 -15.64 -7.92
C GLY A 158 -13.62 -14.70 -6.72
N THR A 159 -14.34 -15.10 -5.67
CA THR A 159 -14.25 -14.47 -4.36
C THR A 159 -13.40 -15.38 -3.51
N SER A 160 -12.08 -15.17 -3.53
CA SER A 160 -11.15 -15.82 -2.61
C SER A 160 -10.04 -14.85 -2.25
N CYS A 161 -10.06 -14.34 -1.01
CA CYS A 161 -9.01 -13.50 -0.42
C CYS A 161 -7.61 -14.02 -0.82
N LEU A 162 -6.85 -13.19 -1.56
CA LEU A 162 -5.65 -13.52 -2.36
C LEU A 162 -5.92 -13.99 -3.80
N GLU A 163 -6.64 -13.19 -4.59
CA GLU A 163 -6.68 -13.41 -6.05
C GLU A 163 -5.55 -12.64 -6.73
N HIS A 164 -4.52 -13.38 -7.13
CA HIS A 164 -3.65 -12.96 -8.21
C HIS A 164 -4.47 -13.07 -9.50
N ILE A 165 -4.96 -11.96 -10.04
CA ILE A 165 -5.65 -12.02 -11.32
C ILE A 165 -4.59 -12.06 -12.41
N TYR A 166 -4.27 -13.29 -12.84
CA TYR A 166 -3.43 -13.55 -14.00
C TYR A 166 -4.28 -13.38 -15.26
N ILE A 167 -3.86 -12.47 -16.13
CA ILE A 167 -4.45 -12.25 -17.45
C ILE A 167 -3.38 -12.51 -18.52
#